data_AF-A0A7L0I081-F1
#
_entry.id   AF-A0A7L0I081-F1
#
_cell.length_a   1.000
_cell.length_b   1.000
_cell.length_c   1.000
_cell.angle_alpha   90.00
_cell.angle_beta   90.00
_cell.angle_gamma   90.00
#
_symmetry.space_group_name_H-M   'P 1'
#
loop_
_entity.id
_entity.type
_entity.pdbx_description
1 polymer ?
#
loop_
_entity_poly.entity_id
_entity_poly.type
_entity_poly.pdbx_seq_one_letter_code
_entity_poly.pdbx_strand_id
1 'polypeptide(L)' 'ARPGHAWKRRSSEEDEDEEDPLDAMISRTGCGAQHRELQECMAERQDWRHCQAQVRAFGECMARRQRPQEP' A
#
# COMPACT_ATOMS: atom_id res chain seq x y z
N ALA A 1 -16.79 -1.89 35.84
CA ALA A 1 -16.64 -1.60 34.40
C ALA A 1 -15.18 -1.18 34.14
N ARG A 2 -14.53 -1.74 33.12
CA ARG A 2 -13.14 -1.37 32.77
C ARG A 2 -13.16 -0.12 31.88
N PRO A 3 -12.35 0.92 32.14
CA PRO A 3 -12.35 2.12 31.33
C PRO A 3 -11.83 1.80 29.92
N GLY A 4 -12.65 2.09 28.91
CA GLY A 4 -12.30 1.88 27.51
C GLY A 4 -11.12 2.77 27.09
N HIS A 5 -10.24 2.23 26.25
CA HIS A 5 -9.11 2.98 25.71
C HIS A 5 -9.61 4.16 24.89
N ALA A 6 -9.45 5.38 25.41
CA ALA A 6 -9.73 6.61 24.69
C ALA A 6 -8.67 6.79 23.59
N TRP A 7 -9.00 6.37 22.37
CA TRP A 7 -8.15 6.58 21.20
C TRP A 7 -8.16 8.07 20.89
N LYS A 8 -7.17 8.81 21.39
CA LYS A 8 -6.93 10.18 20.97
C LYS A 8 -6.53 10.11 19.50
N ARG A 9 -7.49 10.36 18.59
CA ARG A 9 -7.14 10.73 17.22
C ARG A 9 -6.31 12.01 17.34
N ARG A 10 -5.02 11.91 17.05
CA ARG A 10 -4.23 13.09 16.73
C ARG A 10 -4.83 13.63 15.44
N SER A 11 -5.71 14.63 15.54
CA SER A 11 -6.01 15.51 14.42
C SER A 11 -4.80 16.43 14.29
N SER A 12 -4.02 16.28 13.23
CA SER A 12 -3.28 17.39 12.64
C SER A 12 -3.87 17.58 11.27
N GLU A 13 -4.42 18.77 11.04
CA GLU A 13 -4.85 19.29 9.73
C GLU A 13 -3.63 19.61 8.83
N GLU A 14 -2.55 18.81 8.94
CA GLU A 14 -1.27 18.97 8.22
C GLU A 14 -0.94 17.75 7.34
N ASP A 15 -1.54 16.58 7.60
CA ASP A 15 -1.31 15.32 6.87
C ASP A 15 -2.10 15.19 5.53
N GLU A 16 -2.74 16.25 5.03
CA GLU A 16 -3.52 16.17 3.77
C GLU A 16 -2.64 16.26 2.50
N ASP A 17 -1.39 16.75 2.64
CA ASP A 17 -0.40 16.87 1.56
C ASP A 17 0.80 15.91 1.72
N GLU A 18 0.78 15.01 2.72
CA GLU A 18 1.83 14.00 2.89
C GLU A 18 1.50 12.79 2.00
N GLU A 19 2.35 12.56 0.99
CA GLU A 19 2.35 11.30 0.24
C GLU A 19 2.33 10.13 1.23
N ASP A 20 1.36 9.22 1.06
CA ASP A 20 1.22 8.07 1.94
C ASP A 20 2.58 7.36 2.08
N PRO A 21 3.08 7.11 3.30
CA PRO A 21 4.41 6.55 3.50
C PRO A 21 4.63 5.21 2.78
N LEU A 22 3.56 4.43 2.54
CA LEU A 22 3.61 3.21 1.76
C LEU A 22 3.72 3.50 0.26
N ASP A 23 2.99 4.47 -0.28
CA ASP A 23 3.13 4.88 -1.69
C ASP A 23 4.55 5.41 -1.98
N ALA A 24 5.08 6.27 -1.10
CA ALA A 24 6.46 6.75 -1.21
C ALA A 24 7.49 5.59 -1.20
N MET A 25 7.26 4.56 -0.37
CA MET A 25 8.10 3.35 -0.37
C MET A 25 8.00 2.59 -1.69
N ILE A 26 6.79 2.38 -2.19
CA ILE A 26 6.52 1.64 -3.43
C ILE A 26 7.10 2.37 -4.65
N SER A 27 7.04 3.70 -4.67
CA SER A 27 7.66 4.53 -5.70
C SER A 27 9.17 4.31 -5.74
N ARG A 28 9.84 4.18 -4.58
CA ARG A 28 11.28 3.87 -4.51
C ARG A 28 11.62 2.45 -4.96
N THR A 29 10.70 1.49 -4.83
CA THR A 29 10.89 0.13 -5.34
C THR A 29 10.61 0.02 -6.84
N GLY A 30 10.12 1.06 -7.52
CA GLY A 30 9.77 0.98 -8.95
C GLY A 30 8.65 -0.02 -9.26
N CYS A 31 7.93 -0.51 -8.24
CA CYS A 31 6.74 -1.35 -8.39
C CYS A 31 5.44 -0.53 -8.41
N GLY A 32 5.55 0.80 -8.61
CA GLY A 32 4.42 1.73 -8.60
C GLY A 32 3.39 1.46 -9.69
N ALA A 33 3.78 0.90 -10.84
CA ALA A 33 2.82 0.56 -11.90
C ALA A 33 1.88 -0.57 -11.46
N GLN A 34 2.43 -1.66 -10.88
CA GLN A 34 1.63 -2.77 -10.38
C GLN A 34 0.80 -2.37 -9.16
N HIS A 35 1.30 -1.42 -8.36
CA HIS A 35 0.53 -0.85 -7.26
C HIS A 35 -0.69 -0.07 -7.75
N ARG A 36 -0.52 0.79 -8.76
CA ARG A 36 -1.62 1.57 -9.34
C ARG A 36 -2.70 0.67 -9.96
N GLU A 37 -2.30 -0.34 -10.73
CA GLU A 37 -3.23 -1.34 -11.28
C GLU A 37 -4.02 -2.07 -10.17
N LEU A 38 -3.37 -2.37 -9.05
CA LEU A 38 -4.04 -2.96 -7.89
C LEU A 38 -5.02 -1.97 -7.24
N GLN A 39 -4.63 -0.70 -7.07
CA GLN A 39 -5.52 0.34 -6.56
C GLN A 39 -6.74 0.54 -7.48
N GLU A 40 -6.54 0.57 -8.80
CA GLU A 40 -7.60 0.70 -9.80
C GLU A 40 -8.58 -0.47 -9.71
N CYS A 41 -8.08 -1.71 -9.69
CA CYS A 41 -8.94 -2.88 -9.52
C CYS A 41 -9.73 -2.85 -8.21
N MET A 42 -9.10 -2.42 -7.12
CA MET A 42 -9.76 -2.30 -5.82
C MET A 42 -10.78 -1.15 -5.80
N ALA A 43 -10.53 -0.05 -6.52
CA ALA A 43 -11.47 1.06 -6.66
C ALA A 43 -12.72 0.64 -7.44
N GLU A 44 -12.56 -0.17 -8.50
CA GLU A 44 -13.65 -0.68 -9.31
C GLU A 44 -14.44 -1.82 -8.66
N ARG A 45 -13.73 -2.82 -8.12
CA ARG A 45 -14.33 -4.09 -7.65
C ARG A 45 -14.62 -4.08 -6.15
N GLN A 46 -13.79 -3.38 -5.37
CA GLN A 46 -13.76 -3.42 -3.90
C GLN A 46 -13.63 -4.84 -3.30
N ASP A 47 -13.21 -5.81 -4.11
CA ASP A 47 -13.02 -7.19 -3.71
C ASP A 47 -11.65 -7.69 -4.21
N TRP A 48 -10.73 -7.87 -3.26
CA TRP A 48 -9.38 -8.33 -3.53
C TRP A 48 -9.33 -9.73 -4.16
N ARG A 49 -10.38 -10.55 -4.00
CA ARG A 49 -10.45 -11.90 -4.60
C ARG A 49 -10.54 -11.82 -6.12
N HIS A 50 -11.18 -10.77 -6.65
CA HIS A 50 -11.24 -10.49 -8.08
C HIS A 50 -9.98 -9.80 -8.60
N CYS A 51 -9.20 -9.17 -7.71
CA CYS A 51 -7.94 -8.50 -8.01
C CYS A 51 -6.70 -9.39 -7.79
N GLN A 52 -6.86 -10.71 -7.70
CA GLN A 52 -5.75 -11.64 -7.43
C GLN A 52 -4.61 -11.53 -8.44
N ALA A 53 -4.91 -11.23 -9.71
CA ALA A 53 -3.88 -11.08 -10.74
C ALA A 53 -2.97 -9.87 -10.43
N GLN A 54 -3.56 -8.73 -10.09
CA GLN A 54 -2.87 -7.50 -9.73
C GLN A 54 -2.10 -7.66 -8.40
N VAL A 55 -2.70 -8.33 -7.42
CA VAL A 55 -2.03 -8.66 -6.14
C VAL A 55 -0.79 -9.52 -6.37
N ARG A 56 -0.89 -10.56 -7.22
CA ARG A 56 0.25 -11.43 -7.56
C ARG A 56 1.35 -10.66 -8.28
N ALA A 57 0.99 -9.87 -9.30
CA ALA A 57 1.94 -9.06 -10.06
C ALA A 57 2.71 -8.07 -9.17
N PHE A 58 2.01 -7.40 -8.26
CA PHE A 58 2.62 -6.51 -7.28
C PHE A 58 3.55 -7.26 -6.31
N GLY A 59 3.09 -8.39 -5.78
CA GLY A 59 3.89 -9.26 -4.90
C GLY A 59 5.17 -9.80 -5.56
N GLU A 60 5.09 -10.22 -6.82
CA GLU A 60 6.25 -10.69 -7.58
C GLU A 60 7.27 -9.56 -7.82
N CYS A 61 6.79 -8.35 -8.15
CA CYS A 61 7.68 -7.19 -8.30
C CYS A 61 8.42 -6.88 -6.99
N MET A 62 7.71 -6.86 -5.87
CA MET A 62 8.28 -6.58 -4.56
C MET A 62 9.23 -7.71 -4.10
N ALA A 63 8.91 -8.97 -4.38
CA ALA A 63 9.79 -10.10 -4.06
C ALA A 63 11.12 -10.05 -4.83
N ARG A 64 11.10 -9.59 -6.10
CA ARG A 64 12.32 -9.39 -6.91
C ARG A 64 13.22 -8.29 -6.35
N ARG A 65 12.64 -7.27 -5.70
CA ARG A 65 13.37 -6.18 -5.02
C ARG A 65 13.92 -6.56 -3.65
N GLN A 66 13.22 -7.42 -2.92
CA GLN A 66 13.65 -7.90 -1.60
C GLN A 66 14.76 -8.95 -1.69
N ARG A 67 14.93 -9.61 -2.85
CA ARG A 67 16.18 -10.31 -3.15
C ARG A 67 17.27 -9.25 -3.28
N PRO A 68 18.33 -9.27 -2.43
CA PRO A 68 19.48 -8.41 -2.64
C PRO A 68 19.95 -8.63 -4.08
N GLN A 69 20.13 -7.56 -4.84
CA GLN A 69 20.95 -7.63 -6.04
C GLN A 69 22.31 -8.12 -5.56
N GLU A 70 22.66 -9.38 -5.85
CA GLU A 70 24.04 -9.85 -5.74
C GLU A 70 24.85 -9.08 -6.81
N PRO A 71 26.04 -8.54 -6.46
CA PRO A 71 26.76 -7.54 -7.25
C PRO A 71 27.18 -7.98 -8.65
#